data_AF-A0A4Z2DYA9-F1
#
_entry.id   AF-A0A4Z2DYA9-F1
#
_cell.length_a   1.000
_cell.length_b   1.000
_cell.length_c   1.000
_cell.angle_alpha   90.00
_cell.angle_beta   90.00
_cell.angle_gamma   90.00
#
_symmetry.space_group_name_H-M   'P 1'
#
loop_
_entity.id
_entity.type
_entity.pdbx_description
1 polymer ?
#
loop_
_entity_poly.entity_id
_entity_poly.type
_entity_poly.pdbx_seq_one_letter_code
_entity_poly.pdbx_strand_id
1 'polypeptide(L)'
;MMNPGEEKQPVEFRSAAASLAYAVRVRCDDHYYGVKCNKVCRPRDDYFGHYVCDQMGNRGCMEGWAGTDCKTALCKQGCSLEHGGCSVPAECR
;
A
#
# COMPACT_ATOMS: atom_id res chain seq x y z
N MET A 1 0.55 -23.00 -7.95
CA MET A 1 0.95 -22.04 -6.90
C MET A 1 -0.29 -21.27 -6.47
N MET A 2 -0.61 -21.23 -5.18
CA MET A 2 -1.71 -20.42 -4.64
C MET A 2 -1.21 -18.99 -4.44
N ASN A 3 -1.82 -18.03 -5.12
CA ASN A 3 -1.52 -16.62 -4.89
C ASN A 3 -2.31 -16.10 -3.68
N PRO A 4 -1.76 -15.15 -2.91
CA PRO A 4 -2.51 -14.46 -1.87
C PRO A 4 -3.76 -13.77 -2.44
N GLY A 5 -4.88 -13.85 -1.73
CA GLY A 5 -6.13 -13.24 -2.15
C GLY A 5 -7.30 -13.58 -1.23
N GLU A 6 -8.43 -12.92 -1.49
CA GLU A 6 -9.66 -13.14 -0.74
C GLU A 6 -10.40 -14.41 -1.16
N GLU A 7 -10.23 -14.82 -2.40
CA GLU A 7 -10.85 -15.99 -3.00
C GLU A 7 -10.32 -17.29 -2.38
N LYS A 8 -11.24 -18.19 -2.06
CA LYS A 8 -10.92 -19.54 -1.57
C LYS A 8 -10.87 -20.50 -2.75
N GLN A 9 -9.83 -21.31 -2.80
CA GLN A 9 -9.70 -22.38 -3.78
C GLN A 9 -10.26 -23.69 -3.21
N PRO A 10 -11.32 -24.26 -3.82
CA PRO A 10 -11.86 -25.54 -3.40
C PRO A 10 -10.92 -26.68 -3.81
N VAL A 11 -10.78 -27.67 -2.94
CA VAL A 11 -9.97 -28.87 -3.14
C VAL A 11 -10.80 -30.09 -2.74
N GLU A 12 -10.92 -31.05 -3.65
CA GLU A 12 -11.47 -32.37 -3.37
C GLU A 12 -10.35 -33.40 -3.35
N PHE A 13 -10.26 -34.16 -2.27
CA PHE A 13 -9.37 -35.28 -2.12
C PHE A 13 -10.18 -36.56 -1.91
N ARG A 14 -9.97 -37.57 -2.76
CA ARG A 14 -10.65 -38.86 -2.67
C ARG A 14 -9.61 -39.96 -2.55
N SER A 15 -9.80 -40.84 -1.57
CA SER A 15 -8.96 -42.01 -1.32
C SER A 15 -9.82 -43.24 -1.06
N ALA A 16 -9.21 -44.42 -1.03
CA ALA A 16 -9.91 -45.66 -0.72
C ALA A 16 -10.51 -45.70 0.71
N ALA A 17 -9.91 -44.96 1.65
CA ALA A 17 -10.36 -44.94 3.04
C ALA A 17 -11.35 -43.80 3.34
N ALA A 18 -11.24 -42.66 2.65
CA ALA A 18 -12.07 -41.47 2.90
C ALA A 18 -12.11 -40.50 1.72
N SER A 19 -13.14 -39.66 1.69
CA SER A 19 -13.24 -38.48 0.83
C SER A 19 -13.30 -37.20 1.67
N LEU A 20 -12.55 -36.17 1.27
CA LEU A 20 -12.47 -34.87 1.94
C LEU A 20 -12.66 -33.76 0.92
N ALA A 21 -13.54 -32.81 1.22
CA ALA A 21 -13.69 -31.57 0.46
C ALA A 21 -13.43 -30.39 1.40
N TYR A 22 -12.55 -29.48 1.00
CA TYR A 22 -12.18 -28.31 1.78
C TYR A 22 -11.83 -27.14 0.87
N ALA A 23 -11.72 -25.94 1.42
CA ALA A 23 -11.30 -24.77 0.65
C ALA A 23 -10.21 -24.02 1.39
N VAL A 24 -9.17 -23.63 0.67
CA VAL A 24 -8.00 -22.95 1.22
C VAL A 24 -7.81 -21.59 0.56
N ARG A 25 -7.26 -20.65 1.31
CA ARG A 25 -6.77 -19.37 0.77
C ARG A 25 -5.48 -18.97 1.46
N VAL A 26 -4.68 -18.21 0.75
CA VAL A 26 -3.49 -17.56 1.30
C VAL A 26 -3.83 -16.07 1.44
N ARG A 27 -3.49 -15.48 2.58
CA ARG A 27 -3.57 -14.02 2.78
C ARG A 27 -2.21 -13.54 3.24
N CYS A 28 -1.85 -12.33 2.83
CA CYS A 28 -0.73 -11.65 3.44
C CYS A 28 -1.13 -11.12 4.82
N ASP A 29 -0.14 -10.97 5.69
CA ASP A 29 -0.33 -10.23 6.95
C ASP A 29 -0.61 -8.75 6.66
N ASP A 30 -1.14 -8.06 7.67
CA ASP A 30 -1.41 -6.64 7.58
C ASP A 30 -0.16 -5.87 7.13
N HIS A 31 -0.34 -4.99 6.15
CA HIS A 31 0.71 -4.16 5.55
C HIS A 31 1.75 -4.91 4.68
N TYR A 32 1.52 -6.20 4.40
CA TYR A 32 2.31 -6.97 3.44
C TYR A 32 1.50 -7.22 2.17
N TYR A 33 2.15 -7.07 1.02
CA TYR A 33 1.51 -7.06 -0.29
C TYR A 33 2.31 -7.86 -1.33
N GLY A 34 1.68 -8.05 -2.49
CA GLY A 34 2.25 -8.74 -3.63
C GLY A 34 2.12 -10.27 -3.54
N VAL A 35 2.43 -10.95 -4.64
CA VAL A 35 2.24 -12.41 -4.78
C VAL A 35 3.09 -13.25 -3.81
N LYS A 36 4.15 -12.65 -3.24
CA LYS A 36 5.04 -13.27 -2.25
C LYS A 36 4.86 -12.71 -0.83
N CYS A 37 3.90 -11.81 -0.61
CA CYS A 37 3.71 -11.11 0.67
C CYS A 37 5.00 -10.50 1.24
N ASN A 38 5.89 -10.00 0.39
CA ASN A 38 7.21 -9.47 0.79
C ASN A 38 7.36 -7.97 0.54
N LYS A 39 6.35 -7.32 -0.06
CA LYS A 39 6.32 -5.88 -0.22
C LYS A 39 5.64 -5.25 0.99
N VAL A 40 6.35 -4.40 1.71
CA VAL A 40 5.84 -3.77 2.95
C VAL A 40 5.37 -2.35 2.66
N CYS A 41 4.15 -2.02 3.09
CA CYS A 41 3.65 -0.65 3.09
C CYS A 41 2.75 -0.43 4.31
N ARG A 42 3.23 0.39 5.25
CA ARG A 42 2.46 0.84 6.41
C ARG A 42 2.07 2.30 6.18
N PRO A 43 0.77 2.66 6.16
CA PRO A 43 0.36 4.05 6.07
C PRO A 43 1.06 4.91 7.12
N ARG A 44 1.40 6.14 6.77
CA ARG A 44 2.15 7.06 7.62
C ARG A 44 1.68 8.49 7.38
N ASP A 45 1.55 9.23 8.46
CA ASP A 45 1.22 10.66 8.44
C ASP A 45 1.98 11.35 9.58
N ASP A 46 3.28 11.50 9.39
CA ASP A 46 4.20 12.09 10.35
C ASP A 46 5.36 12.79 9.64
N TYR A 47 6.34 13.28 10.40
CA TYR A 47 7.52 13.96 9.88
C TYR A 47 8.29 13.20 8.77
N PHE A 48 8.20 11.88 8.72
CA PHE A 48 8.89 11.04 7.74
C PHE A 48 8.09 10.78 6.47
N GLY A 49 6.82 11.18 6.40
CA GLY A 49 6.02 11.10 5.19
C GLY A 49 4.52 11.07 5.42
N HIS A 50 3.80 11.42 4.36
CA HIS A 50 2.35 11.58 4.34
C HIS A 50 1.76 10.75 3.20
N TYR A 51 1.51 9.46 3.46
CA TYR A 51 1.05 8.53 2.45
C TYR A 51 0.12 7.43 2.98
N VAL A 52 -0.74 6.98 2.08
CA VAL A 52 -1.56 5.77 2.23
C VAL A 52 -1.00 4.64 1.35
N CYS A 53 -1.41 3.42 1.63
CA CYS A 53 -0.99 2.25 0.84
C CYS A 53 -2.17 1.77 -0.03
N ASP A 54 -1.93 1.57 -1.32
CA ASP A 54 -2.93 0.99 -2.21
C ASP A 54 -3.04 -0.53 -2.04
N GLN A 55 -3.95 -1.17 -2.79
CA GLN A 55 -4.17 -2.63 -2.74
C GLN A 55 -2.96 -3.45 -3.21
N MET A 56 -2.03 -2.83 -3.94
CA MET A 56 -0.78 -3.44 -4.39
C MET A 56 0.40 -3.10 -3.47
N GLY A 57 0.16 -2.39 -2.36
CA GLY A 57 1.18 -1.92 -1.43
C GLY A 57 2.06 -0.80 -1.98
N ASN A 58 1.64 -0.07 -3.03
CA ASN A 58 2.31 1.16 -3.43
C ASN A 58 1.92 2.30 -2.48
N ARG A 59 2.84 3.23 -2.26
CA ARG A 59 2.57 4.45 -1.50
C ARG A 59 1.86 5.45 -2.42
N GLY A 60 0.69 5.89 -2.01
CA GLY A 60 -0.01 7.05 -2.59
C GLY A 60 0.15 8.24 -1.65
N CYS A 61 0.74 9.33 -2.13
CA CYS A 61 0.88 10.54 -1.33
C CYS A 61 -0.50 11.11 -1.00
N MET A 62 -0.65 11.60 0.23
CA MET A 62 -1.84 12.35 0.62
C MET A 62 -1.93 13.66 -0.16
N GLU A 63 -3.13 14.24 -0.20
CA GLU A 63 -3.36 15.50 -0.89
C GLU A 63 -2.41 16.59 -0.39
N GLY A 64 -1.78 17.30 -1.32
CA GLY A 64 -0.79 18.33 -1.01
C GLY A 64 0.63 17.83 -0.75
N TRP A 65 0.90 16.52 -0.86
CA TRP A 65 2.24 15.94 -0.68
C TRP A 65 2.77 15.26 -1.94
N ALA A 66 4.09 15.26 -2.10
CA ALA A 66 4.80 14.70 -3.25
C ALA A 66 6.19 14.16 -2.89
N GLY A 67 6.86 13.59 -3.88
CA GLY A 67 8.15 12.92 -3.75
C GLY A 67 8.02 11.42 -3.45
N THR A 68 9.13 10.70 -3.54
CA THR A 68 9.19 9.23 -3.36
C THR A 68 8.73 8.77 -1.99
N ASP A 69 8.94 9.59 -0.98
CA ASP A 69 8.57 9.33 0.41
C ASP A 69 7.38 10.19 0.88
N CYS A 70 6.74 10.92 -0.04
CA CYS A 70 5.61 11.81 0.25
C CYS A 70 5.90 12.78 1.41
N LYS A 71 7.12 13.32 1.41
CA LYS A 71 7.62 14.27 2.42
C LYS A 71 7.69 15.71 1.89
N THR A 72 7.61 15.89 0.57
CA THR A 72 7.67 17.22 -0.04
C THR A 72 6.29 17.84 -0.05
N ALA A 73 6.09 18.94 0.67
CA ALA A 73 4.85 19.70 0.61
C ALA A 73 4.72 20.40 -0.76
N LEU A 74 3.53 20.34 -1.34
CA LEU A 74 3.18 21.08 -2.55
C LEU A 74 2.78 22.51 -2.16
N CYS A 75 3.59 23.48 -2.59
CA CYS A 75 3.38 24.88 -2.23
C CYS A 75 2.16 25.47 -2.94
N LYS A 76 1.71 26.63 -2.46
CA LYS A 76 0.61 27.38 -3.06
C LYS A 76 0.87 27.59 -4.56
N GLN A 77 -0.17 27.43 -5.37
CA GLN A 77 -0.08 27.72 -6.80
C GLN A 77 0.41 29.16 -7.03
N GLY A 78 1.43 29.31 -7.89
CA GLY A 78 2.07 30.61 -8.17
C GLY A 78 3.21 30.98 -7.20
N CYS A 79 3.55 30.12 -6.23
CA CYS A 79 4.75 30.31 -5.42
C CYS A 79 6.01 30.19 -6.29
N SER A 80 6.97 31.10 -6.11
CA SER A 80 8.23 31.05 -6.84
C SER A 80 9.02 29.79 -6.46
N LEU A 81 9.50 29.03 -7.44
CA LEU A 81 10.35 27.87 -7.20
C LEU A 81 11.78 28.26 -6.81
N GLU A 82 12.22 29.47 -7.19
CA GLU A 82 13.57 29.99 -6.94
C GLU A 82 13.65 30.81 -5.64
N HIS A 83 12.54 31.46 -5.26
CA HIS A 83 12.52 32.44 -4.16
C HIS A 83 11.46 32.14 -3.09
N GLY A 84 10.66 31.10 -3.27
CA GLY A 84 9.61 30.70 -2.35
C GLY A 84 9.77 29.27 -1.87
N GLY A 85 9.17 28.96 -0.71
CA GLY A 85 9.14 27.61 -0.18
C GLY A 85 7.94 27.35 0.73
N CYS A 86 7.73 26.08 1.05
CA CYS A 86 6.69 25.64 1.97
C CYS A 86 7.12 24.39 2.73
N SER A 87 6.80 24.35 4.02
CA SER A 87 6.92 23.14 4.86
C SER A 87 5.56 22.44 5.08
N VAL A 88 4.47 23.14 4.75
CA VAL A 88 3.08 22.68 4.84
C VAL A 88 2.42 22.92 3.48
N PRO A 89 1.54 22.01 3.01
CA PRO A 89 0.88 22.18 1.73
C PRO A 89 0.13 23.52 1.62
N ALA A 90 0.11 24.08 0.42
CA ALA A 90 -0.55 25.35 0.07
C ALA A 90 -0.02 26.61 0.79
N GLU A 91 1.09 26.54 1.54
CA GLU A 91 1.83 27.73 1.98
C GLU A 91 2.78 28.25 0.88
N CYS A 92 3.22 29.49 1.04
CA CYS A 92 4.33 30.08 0.29
C CYS A 92 4.99 31.14 1.17
N ARG A 93 6.28 31.00 1.43
CA ARG A 93 7.10 31.91 2.21
C ARG A 93 8.36 32.29 1.45
#